data_AF-A0A178CMP2-F1
#
_entry.id   AF-A0A178CMP2-F1
#
_cell.length_a   1.000
_cell.length_b   1.000
_cell.length_c   1.000
_cell.angle_alpha   90.00
_cell.angle_beta   90.00
_cell.angle_gamma   90.00
#
_symmetry.space_group_name_H-M   'P 1'
#
loop_
_entity.id
_entity.type
_entity.pdbx_description
1 polymer ?
#
loop_
_entity_poly.entity_id
_entity_poly.type
_entity_poly.pdbx_seq_one_letter_code
_entity_poly.pdbx_strand_id
1 'polypeptide(L)'
;MDNAPRSILERQQSRNDSSLQGSCPWCLLSGPNLGISEERVARGDLLVHRALCLGRDGDGNTLGIEEKCLLPDCKSKIRDPNPTSLEMHYRRNHQIRLRDFPDVKLLYRRCRRGDDPDFDMNADWGYFLTKKSPIRGFLIDLWQATINGLDFRAKHLPEVLRGYRRDFVRVFIATPVSFHAHASDAIPVIPSMALVLEQTPPDRLKRGLTDAQRNNCLIATFESQMVSYHGPMANGGRGLLWNQKNVRIGNPQIIALAYATDKRRLLKEFKNLVATGHVAIILEMVSQNDGRVVTAQEWKMICECCEEAGIYLVVDEVLTVWRCGAPFAHLLPQYSEYKPSFVVFGKALGACGLAVHWDGVHLNRLGYAKPCYADDAANFIDLWDHKPSRVVNPNDALRSWGYIMLSEEDRWCARALQIGENLRRAVAERHPNVPVGGSGALIYLPSEVAGEMDIVGAAVNGDLIRWLPYLDEGLTEFEHVMELFQDSGAAMRQALARSYQNVTMIRCISCSDYLHEVMYACKKCGGNLCGLCVARGASERHQEERCLSGNRES
;
A
#
# COMPACT_ATOMS: atom_id res chain seq x y z
N MET A 1 46.65 16.36 39.62
CA MET A 1 45.71 15.24 39.88
C MET A 1 44.33 15.84 39.81
N ASP A 2 43.76 15.92 38.61
CA ASP A 2 42.40 16.41 38.39
C ASP A 2 41.62 15.30 37.66
N ASN A 3 40.67 14.70 38.38
CA ASN A 3 39.72 13.74 37.81
C ASN A 3 38.53 14.53 37.26
N ALA A 4 38.49 14.71 35.94
CA ALA A 4 37.30 15.18 35.25
C ALA A 4 36.13 14.15 35.43
N PRO A 5 34.88 14.61 35.53
CA PRO A 5 33.73 13.71 35.68
C PRO A 5 33.48 12.94 34.37
N ARG A 6 33.70 11.63 34.42
CA ARG A 6 33.31 10.68 33.36
C ARG A 6 31.82 10.80 33.03
N SER A 7 31.50 10.75 31.74
CA SER A 7 30.14 10.90 31.22
C SER A 7 29.20 9.80 31.76
N ILE A 8 27.91 10.10 31.84
CA ILE A 8 26.87 9.17 32.32
C ILE A 8 26.82 7.89 31.47
N LEU A 9 27.23 7.97 30.20
CA LEU A 9 27.35 6.84 29.26
C LEU A 9 28.40 5.82 29.70
N GLU A 10 29.53 6.25 30.28
CA GLU A 10 30.57 5.34 30.77
C GLU A 10 30.16 4.62 32.06
N ARG A 11 29.20 5.18 32.84
CA ARG A 11 28.69 4.53 34.06
C ARG A 11 27.63 3.46 33.79
N GLN A 12 26.97 3.47 32.63
CA GLN A 12 25.95 2.48 32.27
C GLN A 12 26.53 1.19 31.68
N GLN A 13 27.76 1.20 31.18
CA GLN A 13 28.44 -0.03 30.71
C GLN A 13 28.79 -1.01 31.85
N SER A 14 28.82 -0.56 33.12
CA SER A 14 29.25 -1.39 34.26
C SER A 14 28.13 -2.19 34.94
N ARG A 15 26.90 -2.18 34.40
CA ARG A 15 25.76 -3.00 34.89
C ARG A 15 25.15 -3.80 33.75
N ASN A 16 25.94 -4.65 33.10
CA ASN A 16 25.43 -5.64 32.16
C ASN A 16 25.24 -6.96 32.89
N ASP A 17 23.98 -7.31 33.13
CA ASP A 17 23.55 -8.69 33.31
C ASP A 17 23.79 -9.40 31.96
N SER A 18 24.70 -10.37 31.94
CA SER A 18 25.18 -11.02 30.71
C SER A 18 24.09 -11.80 29.95
N SER A 19 22.93 -11.99 30.58
CA SER A 19 21.75 -12.68 30.03
C SER A 19 20.96 -11.85 29.00
N LEU A 20 21.20 -10.54 28.87
CA LEU A 20 20.47 -9.62 27.98
C LEU A 20 21.33 -9.02 26.85
N GLN A 21 22.47 -9.64 26.53
CA GLN A 21 23.30 -9.22 25.39
C GLN A 21 22.47 -9.29 24.09
N GLY A 22 22.17 -8.11 23.53
CA GLY A 22 21.43 -7.97 22.28
C GLY A 22 19.95 -7.64 22.40
N SER A 23 19.40 -7.50 23.60
CA SER A 23 18.00 -7.10 23.81
C SER A 23 17.83 -5.85 24.68
N CYS A 24 16.78 -5.08 24.44
CA CYS A 24 16.40 -3.95 25.27
C CYS A 24 15.86 -4.47 26.61
N PRO A 25 16.41 -4.06 27.77
CA PRO A 25 15.95 -4.56 29.07
C PRO A 25 14.54 -4.11 29.46
N TRP A 26 13.93 -3.17 28.72
CA TRP A 26 12.61 -2.59 29.06
C TRP A 26 11.48 -3.12 28.18
N CYS A 27 11.66 -3.19 26.87
CA CYS A 27 10.65 -3.73 25.94
C CYS A 27 10.95 -5.16 25.48
N LEU A 28 12.09 -5.73 25.91
CA LEU A 28 12.57 -7.08 25.59
C LEU A 28 12.84 -7.34 24.10
N LEU A 29 12.70 -6.33 23.24
CA LEU A 29 13.00 -6.45 21.81
C LEU A 29 14.51 -6.57 21.59
N SER A 30 14.89 -7.61 20.84
CA SER A 30 16.27 -7.83 20.41
C SER A 30 16.64 -6.92 19.25
N GLY A 31 17.94 -6.73 19.01
CA GLY A 31 18.44 -6.06 17.81
C GLY A 31 17.76 -6.56 16.53
N PRO A 32 17.72 -7.88 16.27
CA PRO A 32 17.01 -8.45 15.12
C PRO A 32 15.52 -8.08 15.04
N ASN A 33 14.80 -8.07 16.17
CA ASN A 33 13.39 -7.66 16.22
C ASN A 33 13.20 -6.16 15.85
N LEU A 34 14.27 -5.38 15.99
CA LEU A 34 14.33 -3.96 15.66
C LEU A 34 15.01 -3.70 14.31
N GLY A 35 15.36 -4.76 13.55
CA GLY A 35 16.09 -4.65 12.29
C GLY A 35 17.56 -4.24 12.45
N ILE A 36 18.14 -4.35 13.65
CA ILE A 36 19.52 -4.02 13.99
C ILE A 36 20.34 -5.33 13.98
N SER A 37 21.31 -5.46 13.07
CA SER A 37 22.17 -6.64 13.00
C SER A 37 23.06 -6.82 14.24
N GLU A 38 23.52 -8.04 14.50
CA GLU A 38 24.37 -8.33 15.67
C GLU A 38 25.67 -7.49 15.69
N GLU A 39 26.27 -7.24 14.52
CA GLU A 39 27.43 -6.33 14.39
C GLU A 39 27.12 -4.88 14.74
N ARG A 40 25.87 -4.43 14.54
CA ARG A 40 25.42 -3.07 14.90
C ARG A 40 25.04 -2.99 16.37
N VAL A 41 24.44 -4.05 16.91
CA VAL A 41 24.24 -4.22 18.34
C VAL A 41 25.58 -4.15 19.09
N ALA A 42 26.60 -4.84 18.59
CA ALA A 42 27.96 -4.82 19.16
C ALA A 42 28.61 -3.42 19.11
N ARG A 43 28.22 -2.58 18.13
CA ARG A 43 28.67 -1.18 18.00
C ARG A 43 27.88 -0.18 18.85
N GLY A 44 26.86 -0.63 19.58
CA GLY A 44 26.10 0.20 20.52
C GLY A 44 24.82 0.81 19.95
N ASP A 45 24.39 0.47 18.73
CA ASP A 45 23.18 1.01 18.10
C ASP A 45 21.90 0.70 18.89
N LEU A 46 21.92 -0.35 19.71
CA LEU A 46 20.83 -0.70 20.63
C LEU A 46 20.63 0.35 21.74
N LEU A 47 21.63 1.20 22.03
CA LEU A 47 21.57 2.24 23.06
C LEU A 47 20.60 3.37 22.70
N VAL A 48 20.43 3.68 21.41
CA VAL A 48 19.49 4.71 20.95
C VAL A 48 18.05 4.23 21.15
N HIS A 49 17.77 2.99 20.75
CA HIS A 49 16.47 2.37 21.04
C HIS A 49 16.21 2.30 22.55
N ARG A 50 17.22 1.95 23.34
CA ARG A 50 17.15 1.95 24.81
C ARG A 50 16.80 3.35 25.35
N ALA A 51 17.51 4.40 24.94
CA ALA A 51 17.22 5.78 25.35
C ALA A 51 15.77 6.19 25.00
N LEU A 52 15.32 5.90 23.78
CA LEU A 52 13.95 6.17 23.34
C LEU A 52 12.90 5.34 24.11
N CYS A 53 13.22 4.10 24.46
CA CYS A 53 12.36 3.21 25.23
C CYS A 53 12.20 3.68 26.69
N LEU A 54 13.18 4.43 27.22
CA LEU A 54 13.07 5.14 28.50
C LEU A 54 12.37 6.49 28.40
N GLY A 55 11.91 6.88 27.21
CA GLY A 55 11.44 8.23 26.97
C GLY A 55 12.58 9.22 27.22
N ARG A 56 13.73 9.06 26.56
CA ARG A 56 14.84 10.01 26.58
C ARG A 56 15.41 10.25 25.19
N ASP A 57 15.89 11.47 24.94
CA ASP A 57 16.50 11.85 23.67
C ASP A 57 17.98 11.45 23.60
N GLY A 58 18.63 11.78 22.47
CA GLY A 58 20.05 11.49 22.22
C GLY A 58 21.02 12.18 23.19
N ASP A 59 20.57 13.22 23.89
CA ASP A 59 21.34 13.98 24.87
C ASP A 59 21.03 13.55 26.33
N GLY A 60 20.10 12.59 26.49
CA GLY A 60 19.71 12.02 27.79
C GLY A 60 18.61 12.79 28.51
N ASN A 61 18.00 13.79 27.88
CA ASN A 61 16.85 14.53 28.43
C ASN A 61 15.59 13.67 28.33
N THR A 62 14.66 13.84 29.28
CA THR A 62 13.40 13.09 29.28
C THR A 62 12.49 13.52 28.12
N LEU A 63 12.22 12.61 27.18
CA LEU A 63 11.12 12.71 26.23
C LEU A 63 9.81 12.34 26.95
N GLY A 64 8.98 13.34 27.24
CA GLY A 64 7.69 13.11 27.89
C GLY A 64 6.97 14.39 28.27
N ILE A 65 5.76 14.23 28.81
CA ILE A 65 4.96 15.31 29.39
C ILE A 65 5.60 15.70 30.72
N GLU A 66 5.88 16.99 30.90
CA GLU A 66 6.34 17.48 32.21
C GLU A 66 5.25 17.29 33.27
N GLU A 67 5.62 16.76 34.45
CA GLU A 67 4.72 16.66 35.62
C GLU A 67 4.32 18.04 36.17
N LYS A 68 4.78 19.13 35.55
CA LYS A 68 4.53 20.51 35.95
C LYS A 68 3.91 21.28 34.79
N CYS A 69 3.05 22.22 35.12
CA CYS A 69 2.49 23.14 34.13
C CYS A 69 3.60 24.05 33.57
N LEU A 70 3.61 24.24 32.25
CA LEU A 70 4.65 25.01 31.53
C LEU A 70 4.43 26.53 31.60
N LEU A 71 3.27 26.98 32.10
CA LEU A 71 3.04 28.40 32.34
C LEU A 71 3.91 28.86 33.51
N PRO A 72 4.76 29.91 33.34
CA PRO A 72 5.74 30.34 34.34
C PRO A 72 5.16 30.57 35.74
N ASP A 73 3.88 30.94 35.82
CA ASP A 73 3.18 31.27 37.06
C ASP A 73 2.41 30.09 37.68
N CYS A 74 2.33 28.94 36.99
CA CYS A 74 1.57 27.79 37.46
C CYS A 74 2.45 26.77 38.19
N LYS A 75 2.39 26.78 39.52
CA LYS A 75 3.17 25.86 40.38
C LYS A 75 2.56 24.47 40.57
N SER A 76 1.51 24.12 39.81
CA SER A 76 0.78 22.87 39.99
C SER A 76 1.54 21.68 39.42
N LYS A 77 1.54 20.56 40.17
CA LYS A 77 2.06 19.27 39.71
C LYS A 77 0.91 18.38 39.26
N ILE A 78 1.04 17.80 38.08
CA ILE A 78 0.06 16.87 37.49
C ILE A 78 0.51 15.45 37.86
N ARG A 79 -0.29 14.79 38.71
CA ARG A 79 0.05 13.46 39.29
C ARG A 79 0.17 12.34 38.25
N ASP A 80 -0.58 12.42 37.17
CA ASP A 80 -0.55 11.48 36.06
C ASP A 80 -0.62 12.31 34.78
N PRO A 81 0.52 12.74 34.22
CA PRO A 81 0.57 13.65 33.09
C PRO A 81 0.19 12.89 31.80
N ASN A 82 -1.11 12.81 31.55
CA ASN A 82 -1.70 12.28 30.32
C ASN A 82 -2.56 13.37 29.65
N PRO A 83 -2.89 13.26 28.35
CA PRO A 83 -3.59 14.31 27.62
C PRO A 83 -4.89 14.79 28.31
N THR A 84 -5.65 13.86 28.89
CA THR A 84 -6.92 14.15 29.57
C THR A 84 -6.72 14.91 30.88
N SER A 85 -5.72 14.53 31.69
CA SER A 85 -5.45 15.19 32.96
C SER A 85 -4.86 16.59 32.78
N LEU A 86 -4.02 16.78 31.76
CA LEU A 86 -3.55 18.09 31.31
C LEU A 86 -4.73 18.96 30.86
N GLU A 87 -5.65 18.41 30.06
CA GLU A 87 -6.79 19.19 29.55
C GLU A 87 -7.67 19.69 30.68
N MET A 88 -7.94 18.82 31.64
CA MET A 88 -8.64 19.21 32.85
C MET A 88 -7.86 20.24 33.68
N HIS A 89 -6.54 20.11 33.79
CA HIS A 89 -5.71 21.07 34.51
C HIS A 89 -5.78 22.48 33.87
N TYR A 90 -5.56 22.60 32.56
CA TYR A 90 -5.56 23.89 31.86
C TYR A 90 -6.96 24.51 31.76
N ARG A 91 -8.01 23.71 31.53
CA ARG A 91 -9.39 24.21 31.57
C ARG A 91 -9.75 24.74 32.96
N ARG A 92 -9.36 24.04 34.03
CA ARG A 92 -9.68 24.43 35.42
C ARG A 92 -8.89 25.65 35.89
N ASN A 93 -7.60 25.73 35.59
CA ASN A 93 -6.70 26.70 36.22
C ASN A 93 -6.36 27.90 35.32
N HIS A 94 -6.56 27.79 34.01
CA HIS A 94 -6.14 28.81 33.06
C HIS A 94 -7.25 29.24 32.09
N GLN A 95 -8.39 28.53 32.03
CA GLN A 95 -9.46 28.71 31.02
C GLN A 95 -8.97 28.62 29.56
N ILE A 96 -7.76 28.08 29.34
CA ILE A 96 -7.18 27.96 28.01
C ILE A 96 -7.59 26.61 27.41
N ARG A 97 -7.98 26.62 26.12
CA ARG A 97 -8.22 25.37 25.39
C ARG A 97 -6.87 24.82 24.95
N LEU A 98 -6.53 23.61 25.40
CA LEU A 98 -5.21 23.01 25.18
C LEU A 98 -4.77 22.89 23.71
N ARG A 99 -5.73 22.80 22.80
CA ARG A 99 -5.48 22.76 21.35
C ARG A 99 -4.87 24.05 20.78
N ASP A 100 -4.91 25.13 21.56
CA ASP A 100 -4.39 26.44 21.17
C ASP A 100 -2.91 26.60 21.57
N PHE A 101 -2.31 25.63 22.29
CA PHE A 101 -0.88 25.61 22.63
C PHE A 101 -0.07 24.74 21.66
N PRO A 102 0.94 25.30 20.96
CA PRO A 102 1.74 24.59 19.96
C PRO A 102 2.40 23.31 20.50
N ASP A 103 2.97 23.36 21.70
CA ASP A 103 3.72 22.23 22.28
C ASP A 103 2.82 21.09 22.75
N VAL A 104 1.59 21.41 23.17
CA VAL A 104 0.59 20.43 23.60
C VAL A 104 -0.13 19.83 22.39
N LYS A 105 -0.32 20.60 21.31
CA LYS A 105 -0.73 20.09 19.98
C LYS A 105 0.29 19.06 19.47
N LEU A 106 1.59 19.33 19.64
CA LEU A 106 2.70 18.43 19.31
C LEU A 106 2.70 17.16 20.17
N LEU A 107 2.31 17.28 21.44
CA LEU A 107 2.20 16.18 22.41
C LEU A 107 0.98 15.29 22.15
N TYR A 108 -0.15 15.89 21.79
CA TYR A 108 -1.36 15.18 21.37
C TYR A 108 -1.14 14.38 20.09
N ARG A 109 -0.38 14.95 19.14
CA ARG A 109 0.17 14.29 17.95
C ARG A 109 1.08 13.11 18.34
N ARG A 110 2.17 13.38 19.08
CA ARG A 110 3.15 12.35 19.53
C ARG A 110 2.58 11.20 20.35
N CYS A 111 1.54 11.43 21.16
CA CYS A 111 0.89 10.40 21.98
C CYS A 111 -0.11 9.54 21.19
N ARG A 112 -0.56 10.00 20.01
CA ARG A 112 -1.25 9.19 19.00
C ARG A 112 -0.24 8.68 17.98
N ARG A 113 0.69 7.82 18.42
CA ARG A 113 1.76 7.23 17.58
C ARG A 113 1.26 6.53 16.29
N GLY A 114 -0.04 6.27 16.15
CA GLY A 114 -0.66 5.70 14.97
C GLY A 114 -1.43 6.67 14.05
N ASP A 115 -1.59 7.95 14.44
CA ASP A 115 -2.38 8.93 13.68
C ASP A 115 -1.54 10.08 13.11
N ASP A 116 -0.25 10.18 13.48
CA ASP A 116 0.67 11.19 12.95
C ASP A 116 1.15 10.82 11.52
N PRO A 117 1.05 11.73 10.54
CA PRO A 117 1.51 11.48 9.18
C PRO A 117 3.00 11.12 9.18
N ASP A 118 3.35 9.98 8.58
CA ASP A 118 4.77 9.65 8.33
C ASP A 118 5.35 10.58 7.26
N PHE A 119 6.65 10.84 7.34
CA PHE A 119 7.37 11.55 6.30
C PHE A 119 7.51 10.69 5.03
N ASP A 120 7.60 9.36 5.19
CA ASP A 120 7.38 8.45 4.06
C ASP A 120 5.88 8.41 3.77
N MET A 121 5.36 9.49 3.19
CA MET A 121 4.01 9.57 2.66
C MET A 121 3.83 8.62 1.46
N ASN A 122 4.73 7.66 1.24
CA ASN A 122 4.56 6.54 0.34
C ASN A 122 4.53 5.28 1.20
N ALA A 123 3.35 4.72 1.41
CA ALA A 123 3.16 3.53 2.21
C ALA A 123 3.70 2.29 1.48
N ASP A 124 5.03 2.12 1.54
CA ASP A 124 5.85 1.06 0.94
C ASP A 124 5.24 0.49 -0.35
N TRP A 125 5.13 1.32 -1.40
CA TRP A 125 4.66 0.89 -2.73
C TRP A 125 3.24 0.30 -2.78
N GLY A 126 2.44 0.60 -1.77
CA GLY A 126 1.06 0.16 -1.61
C GLY A 126 0.86 -1.02 -0.66
N TYR A 127 1.90 -1.53 0.02
CA TYR A 127 1.78 -2.67 0.93
C TYR A 127 1.11 -2.33 2.27
N PHE A 128 1.21 -1.08 2.71
CA PHE A 128 0.59 -0.61 3.94
C PHE A 128 -0.44 0.47 3.62
N LEU A 129 -1.52 0.51 4.39
CA LEU A 129 -2.49 1.62 4.36
C LEU A 129 -2.56 2.38 5.67
N THR A 130 -2.00 1.83 6.74
CA THR A 130 -1.94 2.45 8.05
C THR A 130 -0.75 1.90 8.80
N LYS A 131 -0.31 2.63 9.82
CA LYS A 131 0.67 2.17 10.82
C LYS A 131 0.05 1.28 11.89
N LYS A 132 -1.30 1.21 11.96
CA LYS A 132 -2.00 0.35 12.92
C LYS A 132 -1.75 -1.12 12.59
N SER A 133 -1.48 -1.92 13.62
CA SER A 133 -1.38 -3.38 13.45
C SER A 133 -2.73 -3.95 13.00
N PRO A 134 -2.79 -4.76 11.93
CA PRO A 134 -4.00 -5.49 11.55
C PRO A 134 -4.36 -6.63 12.51
N ILE A 135 -3.38 -7.16 13.25
CA ILE A 135 -3.62 -8.24 14.21
C ILE A 135 -4.05 -7.63 15.53
N ARG A 136 -5.36 -7.67 15.82
CA ARG A 136 -6.00 -7.09 17.02
C ARG A 136 -7.21 -7.92 17.48
N GLY A 137 -7.65 -7.72 18.71
CA GLY A 137 -8.81 -8.41 19.27
C GLY A 137 -8.68 -9.92 19.21
N PHE A 138 -9.74 -10.62 18.79
CA PHE A 138 -9.74 -12.09 18.68
C PHE A 138 -8.72 -12.63 17.66
N LEU A 139 -8.24 -11.81 16.71
CA LEU A 139 -7.19 -12.22 15.77
C LEU A 139 -5.84 -12.44 16.47
N ILE A 140 -5.61 -11.87 17.66
CA ILE A 140 -4.38 -12.09 18.43
C ILE A 140 -4.28 -13.56 18.85
N ASP A 141 -5.36 -14.13 19.37
CA ASP A 141 -5.39 -15.53 19.82
C ASP A 141 -5.19 -16.48 18.64
N LEU A 142 -5.85 -16.20 17.49
CA LEU A 142 -5.67 -16.95 16.26
C LEU A 142 -4.25 -16.82 15.70
N TRP A 143 -3.65 -15.63 15.77
CA TRP A 143 -2.27 -15.42 15.35
C TRP A 143 -1.29 -16.20 16.22
N GLN A 144 -1.47 -16.22 17.54
CA GLN A 144 -0.63 -17.03 18.44
C GLN A 144 -0.77 -18.53 18.16
N ALA A 145 -1.96 -18.98 17.78
CA ALA A 145 -2.20 -20.38 17.41
C ALA A 145 -1.43 -20.81 16.13
N THR A 146 -0.96 -19.88 15.28
CA THR A 146 -0.19 -20.23 14.08
C THR A 146 1.23 -20.72 14.37
N ILE A 147 1.72 -20.58 15.60
CA ILE A 147 3.03 -21.11 16.06
C ILE A 147 3.12 -22.62 15.78
N ASN A 148 2.02 -23.36 15.97
CA ASN A 148 1.89 -24.74 15.53
C ASN A 148 1.07 -24.81 14.24
N GLY A 149 1.73 -24.64 13.10
CA GLY A 149 1.07 -24.54 11.80
C GLY A 149 0.24 -25.77 11.39
N LEU A 150 0.59 -26.98 11.83
CA LEU A 150 -0.19 -28.20 11.53
C LEU A 150 -1.49 -28.23 12.33
N ASP A 151 -1.42 -27.99 13.64
CA ASP A 151 -2.61 -27.91 14.50
C ASP A 151 -3.53 -26.78 14.07
N PHE A 152 -2.96 -25.63 13.69
CA PHE A 152 -3.74 -24.50 13.20
C PHE A 152 -4.54 -24.86 11.94
N ARG A 153 -3.88 -25.49 10.97
CA ARG A 153 -4.54 -25.91 9.72
C ARG A 153 -5.67 -26.90 9.99
N ALA A 154 -5.48 -27.83 10.93
CA ALA A 154 -6.49 -28.82 11.27
C ALA A 154 -7.67 -28.24 12.06
N LYS A 155 -7.41 -27.35 13.02
CA LYS A 155 -8.41 -26.88 13.99
C LYS A 155 -9.06 -25.56 13.64
N HIS A 156 -8.30 -24.61 13.10
CA HIS A 156 -8.72 -23.21 12.99
C HIS A 156 -8.90 -22.72 11.55
N LEU A 157 -8.11 -23.23 10.60
CA LEU A 157 -8.12 -22.74 9.22
C LEU A 157 -9.51 -22.78 8.55
N PRO A 158 -10.35 -23.82 8.69
CA PRO A 158 -11.68 -23.82 8.10
C PRO A 158 -12.58 -22.67 8.60
N GLU A 159 -12.54 -22.38 9.89
CA GLU A 159 -13.31 -21.30 10.49
C GLU A 159 -12.75 -19.93 10.10
N VAL A 160 -11.42 -19.79 10.07
CA VAL A 160 -10.74 -18.56 9.63
C VAL A 160 -11.09 -18.23 8.19
N LEU A 161 -11.03 -19.21 7.27
CA LEU A 161 -11.39 -19.00 5.88
C LEU A 161 -12.87 -18.62 5.71
N ARG A 162 -13.76 -19.25 6.49
CA ARG A 162 -15.19 -18.91 6.49
C ARG A 162 -15.43 -17.48 6.98
N GLY A 163 -14.81 -17.09 8.11
CA GLY A 163 -14.91 -15.74 8.66
C GLY A 163 -14.32 -14.68 7.74
N TYR A 164 -13.11 -14.92 7.23
CA TYR A 164 -12.45 -14.08 6.23
C TYR A 164 -13.33 -13.87 5.01
N ARG A 165 -13.85 -14.94 4.39
CA ARG A 165 -14.72 -14.84 3.21
C ARG A 165 -15.98 -14.05 3.47
N ARG A 166 -16.63 -14.28 4.62
CA ARG A 166 -17.84 -13.54 4.99
C ARG A 166 -17.58 -12.04 5.02
N ASP A 167 -16.50 -11.62 5.69
CA ASP A 167 -16.19 -10.21 5.84
C ASP A 167 -15.63 -9.61 4.53
N PHE A 168 -14.88 -10.40 3.75
CA PHE A 168 -14.46 -10.01 2.40
C PHE A 168 -15.67 -9.77 1.49
N VAL A 169 -16.63 -10.70 1.44
CA VAL A 169 -17.85 -10.55 0.63
C VAL A 169 -18.65 -9.33 1.07
N ARG A 170 -18.76 -9.09 2.39
CA ARG A 170 -19.44 -7.90 2.92
C ARG A 170 -18.80 -6.60 2.40
N VAL A 171 -17.47 -6.51 2.46
CA VAL A 171 -16.74 -5.27 2.14
C VAL A 171 -16.55 -5.08 0.64
N PHE A 172 -16.15 -6.13 -0.07
CA PHE A 172 -15.75 -6.06 -1.48
C PHE A 172 -16.86 -6.47 -2.46
N ILE A 173 -17.99 -7.00 -1.98
CA ILE A 173 -19.11 -7.44 -2.83
C ILE A 173 -18.64 -8.47 -3.89
N ALA A 174 -17.63 -9.26 -3.54
CA ALA A 174 -16.98 -10.27 -4.37
C ALA A 174 -16.56 -11.45 -3.48
N THR A 175 -16.48 -12.65 -4.04
CA THR A 175 -16.03 -13.83 -3.28
C THR A 175 -14.57 -14.15 -3.59
N PRO A 176 -13.66 -14.21 -2.61
CA PRO A 176 -12.27 -14.59 -2.87
C PRO A 176 -12.19 -16.11 -3.08
N VAL A 177 -11.69 -16.49 -4.25
CA VAL A 177 -11.71 -17.86 -4.78
C VAL A 177 -10.33 -18.46 -4.96
N SER A 178 -9.27 -17.66 -5.00
CA SER A 178 -7.91 -18.19 -4.99
C SER A 178 -6.94 -17.25 -4.29
N PHE A 179 -5.89 -17.82 -3.72
CA PHE A 179 -4.84 -17.09 -3.03
C PHE A 179 -3.48 -17.48 -3.57
N HIS A 180 -2.57 -16.51 -3.63
CA HIS A 180 -1.26 -16.68 -4.22
C HIS A 180 -0.19 -15.92 -3.44
N ALA A 181 1.07 -16.33 -3.61
CA ALA A 181 2.21 -15.68 -2.99
C ALA A 181 2.39 -14.24 -3.51
N HIS A 182 2.16 -14.03 -4.81
CA HIS A 182 2.14 -12.72 -5.42
C HIS A 182 0.93 -12.57 -6.34
N ALA A 183 0.42 -11.34 -6.49
CA ALA A 183 -0.73 -11.06 -7.36
C ALA A 183 -0.47 -11.46 -8.82
N SER A 184 0.80 -11.54 -9.21
CA SER A 184 1.20 -12.05 -10.51
C SER A 184 0.75 -13.47 -10.82
N ASP A 185 0.70 -14.29 -9.79
CA ASP A 185 0.48 -15.73 -9.93
C ASP A 185 -1.02 -16.04 -10.05
N ALA A 186 -1.87 -15.02 -9.85
CA ALA A 186 -3.30 -15.06 -10.01
C ALA A 186 -3.73 -15.08 -11.49
N ILE A 187 -3.03 -14.35 -12.35
CA ILE A 187 -3.41 -14.20 -13.77
C ILE A 187 -3.40 -15.52 -14.54
N PRO A 188 -2.36 -16.37 -14.44
CA PRO A 188 -2.32 -17.66 -15.14
C PRO A 188 -3.44 -18.64 -14.75
N VAL A 189 -4.16 -18.35 -13.65
CA VAL A 189 -5.24 -19.20 -13.12
C VAL A 189 -6.57 -18.93 -13.78
N ILE A 190 -6.75 -17.72 -14.32
CA ILE A 190 -7.99 -17.24 -14.91
C ILE A 190 -8.50 -18.18 -16.01
N PRO A 191 -7.67 -18.66 -16.97
CA PRO A 191 -8.16 -19.55 -18.01
C PRO A 191 -8.63 -20.89 -17.45
N SER A 192 -7.91 -21.46 -16.48
CA SER A 192 -8.33 -22.71 -15.83
C SER A 192 -9.63 -22.55 -15.06
N MET A 193 -9.85 -21.41 -14.40
CA MET A 193 -11.11 -21.10 -13.72
C MET A 193 -12.26 -20.93 -14.71
N ALA A 194 -12.04 -20.17 -15.79
CA ALA A 194 -13.03 -19.98 -16.83
C ALA A 194 -13.47 -21.32 -17.44
N LEU A 195 -12.52 -22.21 -17.75
CA LEU A 195 -12.83 -23.55 -18.24
C LEU A 195 -13.71 -24.36 -17.26
N VAL A 196 -13.39 -24.34 -15.97
CA VAL A 196 -14.17 -25.11 -14.96
C VAL A 196 -15.58 -24.53 -14.79
N LEU A 197 -15.73 -23.21 -14.76
CA LEU A 197 -17.03 -22.54 -14.69
C LEU A 197 -17.90 -22.82 -15.94
N GLU A 198 -17.26 -23.06 -17.07
CA GLU A 198 -17.91 -23.27 -18.37
C GLU A 198 -18.14 -24.76 -18.71
N GLN A 199 -17.63 -25.70 -17.90
CA GLN A 199 -17.87 -27.13 -18.10
C GLN A 199 -19.34 -27.49 -17.83
N THR A 200 -19.91 -26.95 -16.76
CA THR A 200 -21.30 -27.18 -16.36
C THR A 200 -21.93 -25.88 -15.85
N PRO A 201 -22.13 -24.88 -16.73
CA PRO A 201 -22.72 -23.62 -16.31
C PRO A 201 -24.18 -23.82 -15.88
N PRO A 202 -24.69 -23.01 -14.94
CA PRO A 202 -26.08 -23.07 -14.50
C PRO A 202 -27.08 -22.94 -15.66
N ASP A 203 -26.84 -22.01 -16.57
CA ASP A 203 -27.67 -21.79 -17.77
C ASP A 203 -27.04 -22.43 -19.02
N ARG A 204 -27.34 -23.72 -19.23
CA ARG A 204 -26.80 -24.52 -20.34
C ARG A 204 -27.27 -24.08 -21.73
N LEU A 205 -28.32 -23.24 -21.81
CA LEU A 205 -28.87 -22.77 -23.09
C LEU A 205 -28.07 -21.61 -23.69
N LYS A 206 -27.21 -20.97 -22.90
CA LYS A 206 -26.36 -19.87 -23.37
C LYS A 206 -25.04 -20.40 -23.89
N ARG A 207 -24.55 -19.80 -24.98
CA ARG A 207 -23.23 -20.12 -25.54
C ARG A 207 -22.15 -19.80 -24.52
N GLY A 208 -21.42 -20.81 -24.10
CA GLY A 208 -20.18 -20.69 -23.33
C GLY A 208 -18.96 -20.40 -24.21
N LEU A 209 -17.77 -20.70 -23.69
CA LEU A 209 -16.50 -20.59 -24.44
C LEU A 209 -16.52 -21.37 -25.76
N THR A 210 -16.00 -20.75 -26.82
CA THR A 210 -15.76 -21.37 -28.13
C THR A 210 -14.67 -22.44 -28.09
N ASP A 211 -14.60 -23.32 -29.10
CA ASP A 211 -13.52 -24.32 -29.18
C ASP A 211 -12.13 -23.68 -29.26
N ALA A 212 -11.99 -22.56 -29.99
CA ALA A 212 -10.74 -21.81 -30.04
C ALA A 212 -10.33 -21.32 -28.64
N GLN A 213 -11.28 -20.80 -27.85
CA GLN A 213 -11.05 -20.36 -26.48
C GLN A 213 -10.66 -21.51 -25.56
N ARG A 214 -11.33 -22.66 -25.68
CA ARG A 214 -11.02 -23.85 -24.90
C ARG A 214 -9.64 -24.42 -25.20
N ASN A 215 -9.23 -24.38 -26.47
CA ASN A 215 -7.96 -24.93 -26.92
C ASN A 215 -6.77 -24.02 -26.65
N ASN A 216 -6.92 -22.70 -26.81
CA ASN A 216 -5.79 -21.76 -26.73
C ASN A 216 -5.67 -21.05 -25.38
N CYS A 217 -6.77 -20.82 -24.65
CA CYS A 217 -6.77 -20.27 -23.29
C CYS A 217 -5.97 -18.95 -23.13
N LEU A 218 -6.03 -18.06 -24.13
CA LEU A 218 -5.20 -16.84 -24.15
C LEU A 218 -5.80 -15.70 -23.33
N ILE A 219 -4.96 -14.73 -22.94
CA ILE A 219 -5.36 -13.53 -22.21
C ILE A 219 -4.84 -12.31 -22.96
N ALA A 220 -5.69 -11.29 -23.12
CA ALA A 220 -5.33 -9.98 -23.65
C ALA A 220 -5.31 -8.93 -22.53
N THR A 221 -4.64 -7.81 -22.76
CA THR A 221 -4.54 -6.72 -21.77
C THR A 221 -4.74 -5.35 -22.44
N PHE A 222 -5.14 -4.34 -21.66
CA PHE A 222 -5.14 -2.95 -22.12
C PHE A 222 -3.75 -2.30 -22.03
N GLU A 223 -3.52 -1.26 -22.85
CA GLU A 223 -2.35 -0.37 -22.84
C GLU A 223 -2.27 0.41 -21.51
N SER A 224 -1.73 -0.21 -20.47
CA SER A 224 -1.39 0.45 -19.19
C SER A 224 -0.84 -0.50 -18.14
N GLN A 225 -1.04 -1.81 -18.31
CA GLN A 225 -0.65 -2.77 -17.28
C GLN A 225 0.85 -2.74 -17.01
N MET A 226 1.21 -2.44 -15.76
CA MET A 226 2.60 -2.48 -15.33
C MET A 226 2.94 -3.91 -14.91
N VAL A 227 3.43 -4.66 -15.89
CA VAL A 227 3.59 -6.10 -15.78
C VAL A 227 4.98 -6.45 -15.20
N SER A 228 5.14 -6.31 -13.88
CA SER A 228 6.32 -6.81 -13.15
C SER A 228 6.03 -8.20 -12.59
N TYR A 229 5.92 -9.20 -13.46
CA TYR A 229 5.61 -10.56 -13.07
C TYR A 229 6.82 -11.46 -13.40
N HIS A 230 7.10 -12.54 -12.65
CA HIS A 230 8.25 -13.42 -12.93
C HIS A 230 7.89 -14.80 -13.50
N GLY A 231 6.64 -15.26 -13.45
CA GLY A 231 6.13 -16.15 -14.50
C GLY A 231 5.90 -15.38 -15.83
N PRO A 232 5.41 -14.13 -15.73
CA PRO A 232 5.32 -13.13 -16.81
C PRO A 232 6.42 -12.04 -16.85
N MET A 233 7.70 -12.44 -16.86
CA MET A 233 8.78 -11.56 -17.35
C MET A 233 8.66 -11.28 -18.87
N ALA A 234 7.68 -11.88 -19.52
CA ALA A 234 7.44 -11.75 -20.95
C ALA A 234 6.69 -10.47 -21.36
N ASN A 235 5.96 -9.80 -20.47
CA ASN A 235 4.93 -8.84 -20.88
C ASN A 235 5.05 -7.43 -20.23
N GLY A 236 6.15 -7.16 -19.52
CA GLY A 236 6.43 -5.88 -18.83
C GLY A 236 6.99 -4.77 -19.72
N GLY A 237 6.22 -3.71 -19.92
CA GLY A 237 6.55 -2.51 -20.71
C GLY A 237 7.72 -1.63 -20.22
N ARG A 238 8.43 -2.00 -19.14
CA ARG A 238 9.74 -1.40 -18.78
C ARG A 238 10.94 -2.29 -19.06
N GLY A 239 10.68 -3.55 -19.43
CA GLY A 239 11.72 -4.50 -19.81
C GLY A 239 12.17 -4.36 -21.25
N LEU A 240 11.78 -3.38 -22.06
CA LEU A 240 12.05 -3.42 -23.50
C LEU A 240 13.55 -3.54 -23.90
N LEU A 241 14.49 -3.05 -23.07
CA LEU A 241 15.94 -3.27 -23.26
C LEU A 241 16.47 -4.58 -22.61
N TRP A 242 15.73 -5.15 -21.65
CA TRP A 242 16.13 -6.35 -20.90
C TRP A 242 15.44 -7.65 -21.42
N ASN A 243 14.21 -7.53 -21.93
CA ASN A 243 13.31 -8.56 -22.46
C ASN A 243 13.76 -9.10 -23.82
N GLN A 244 14.57 -8.37 -24.58
CA GLN A 244 15.04 -8.86 -25.89
C GLN A 244 16.03 -10.02 -25.77
N LYS A 245 16.59 -10.28 -24.58
CA LYS A 245 17.66 -11.27 -24.42
C LYS A 245 17.21 -12.63 -23.86
N ASN A 246 16.12 -12.74 -23.09
CA ASN A 246 15.84 -13.97 -22.35
C ASN A 246 14.34 -14.34 -22.25
N VAL A 247 13.95 -15.40 -22.96
CA VAL A 247 12.74 -16.27 -22.82
C VAL A 247 11.49 -15.91 -23.64
N ARG A 248 11.02 -16.89 -24.44
CA ARG A 248 9.81 -16.85 -25.29
C ARG A 248 8.56 -17.33 -24.53
N ILE A 249 7.74 -16.40 -24.06
CA ILE A 249 6.29 -16.62 -23.84
C ILE A 249 5.60 -15.76 -24.92
N GLY A 250 4.54 -16.26 -25.56
CA GLY A 250 3.92 -15.61 -26.72
C GLY A 250 3.58 -14.13 -26.50
N ASN A 251 3.67 -13.33 -27.56
CA ASN A 251 3.42 -11.89 -27.50
C ASN A 251 2.00 -11.61 -26.95
N PRO A 252 1.86 -10.81 -25.89
CA PRO A 252 0.56 -10.45 -25.35
C PRO A 252 -0.18 -9.58 -26.35
N GLN A 253 -1.46 -9.85 -26.57
CA GLN A 253 -2.28 -8.97 -27.39
C GLN A 253 -2.68 -7.75 -26.56
N ILE A 254 -2.17 -6.59 -26.95
CA ILE A 254 -2.39 -5.32 -26.25
C ILE A 254 -3.50 -4.54 -26.97
N ILE A 255 -4.47 -4.03 -26.20
CA ILE A 255 -5.61 -3.26 -26.67
C ILE A 255 -5.46 -1.80 -26.22
N ALA A 256 -5.50 -0.87 -27.17
CA ALA A 256 -5.50 0.54 -26.84
C ALA A 256 -6.78 0.93 -26.09
N LEU A 257 -6.63 1.54 -24.91
CA LEU A 257 -7.78 2.05 -24.14
C LEU A 257 -8.56 3.11 -24.93
N ALA A 258 -7.88 3.84 -25.83
CA ALA A 258 -8.51 4.77 -26.76
C ALA A 258 -9.56 4.12 -27.68
N TYR A 259 -9.58 2.79 -27.83
CA TYR A 259 -10.63 2.11 -28.60
C TYR A 259 -11.96 2.08 -27.87
N ALA A 260 -11.97 2.28 -26.54
CA ALA A 260 -13.18 2.36 -25.72
C ALA A 260 -13.97 3.68 -25.89
N THR A 261 -13.73 4.42 -26.97
CA THR A 261 -14.57 5.53 -27.45
C THR A 261 -15.46 5.14 -28.63
N ASP A 262 -15.24 3.97 -29.25
CA ASP A 262 -16.01 3.46 -30.39
C ASP A 262 -16.40 1.99 -30.14
N LYS A 263 -17.67 1.79 -29.75
CA LYS A 263 -18.23 0.47 -29.45
C LYS A 263 -18.08 -0.52 -30.60
N ARG A 264 -18.27 -0.07 -31.85
CA ARG A 264 -18.21 -0.97 -33.02
C ARG A 264 -16.78 -1.44 -33.24
N ARG A 265 -15.81 -0.54 -33.12
CA ARG A 265 -14.38 -0.87 -33.22
C ARG A 265 -13.96 -1.80 -32.08
N LEU A 266 -14.28 -1.47 -30.83
CA LEU A 266 -13.92 -2.26 -29.66
C LEU A 266 -14.52 -3.67 -29.73
N LEU A 267 -15.81 -3.78 -30.06
CA LEU A 267 -16.48 -5.08 -30.21
C LEU A 267 -15.85 -5.93 -31.31
N LYS A 268 -15.45 -5.32 -32.43
CA LYS A 268 -14.75 -6.03 -33.51
C LYS A 268 -13.43 -6.60 -33.01
N GLU A 269 -12.64 -5.83 -32.27
CA GLU A 269 -11.40 -6.32 -31.66
C GLU A 269 -11.67 -7.47 -30.70
N PHE A 270 -12.66 -7.36 -29.82
CA PHE A 270 -12.99 -8.43 -28.87
C PHE A 270 -13.47 -9.71 -29.57
N LYS A 271 -14.23 -9.59 -30.66
CA LYS A 271 -14.62 -10.76 -31.46
C LYS A 271 -13.42 -11.42 -32.15
N ASN A 272 -12.42 -10.64 -32.59
CA ASN A 272 -11.17 -11.18 -33.13
C ASN A 272 -10.36 -11.91 -32.03
N LEU A 273 -10.33 -11.37 -30.81
CA LEU A 273 -9.72 -12.03 -29.64
C LEU A 273 -10.40 -13.39 -29.35
N VAL A 274 -11.73 -13.42 -29.34
CA VAL A 274 -12.50 -14.66 -29.17
C VAL A 274 -12.17 -15.68 -30.27
N ALA A 275 -12.12 -15.24 -31.53
CA ALA A 275 -11.79 -16.10 -32.66
C ALA A 275 -10.37 -16.68 -32.61
N THR A 276 -9.43 -15.97 -31.99
CA THR A 276 -8.04 -16.43 -31.78
C THR A 276 -7.87 -17.24 -30.49
N GLY A 277 -8.93 -17.39 -29.70
CA GLY A 277 -8.96 -18.23 -28.50
C GLY A 277 -8.57 -17.52 -27.20
N HIS A 278 -8.78 -16.20 -27.13
CA HIS A 278 -8.67 -15.45 -25.88
C HIS A 278 -9.92 -15.62 -25.01
N VAL A 279 -9.71 -16.01 -23.75
CA VAL A 279 -10.77 -16.24 -22.77
C VAL A 279 -11.05 -15.02 -21.92
N ALA A 280 -10.07 -14.12 -21.74
CA ALA A 280 -10.18 -12.98 -20.85
C ALA A 280 -9.41 -11.75 -21.35
N ILE A 281 -9.86 -10.58 -20.90
CA ILE A 281 -9.18 -9.29 -21.06
C ILE A 281 -8.96 -8.68 -19.68
N ILE A 282 -7.75 -8.18 -19.43
CA ILE A 282 -7.38 -7.53 -18.17
C ILE A 282 -7.29 -6.01 -18.33
N LEU A 283 -7.91 -5.30 -17.40
CA LEU A 283 -7.94 -3.84 -17.32
C LEU A 283 -7.50 -3.37 -15.93
N GLU A 284 -6.79 -2.25 -15.86
CA GLU A 284 -6.60 -1.49 -14.62
C GLU A 284 -7.55 -0.30 -14.62
N MET A 285 -8.27 -0.04 -13.51
CA MET A 285 -9.15 1.14 -13.41
C MET A 285 -8.36 2.45 -13.36
N VAL A 286 -7.14 2.39 -12.82
CA VAL A 286 -6.16 3.47 -12.85
C VAL A 286 -4.87 2.89 -13.40
N SER A 287 -4.46 3.38 -14.57
CA SER A 287 -3.26 2.94 -15.27
C SER A 287 -2.03 3.08 -14.39
N GLN A 288 -1.30 1.98 -14.23
CA GLN A 288 -0.08 1.98 -13.43
C GLN A 288 1.07 2.78 -14.08
N ASN A 289 1.00 3.00 -15.39
CA ASN A 289 2.05 3.61 -16.20
C ASN A 289 1.96 5.14 -16.33
N ASP A 290 0.78 5.72 -16.17
CA ASP A 290 0.59 7.17 -16.34
C ASP A 290 -0.47 7.77 -15.39
N GLY A 291 -1.13 6.94 -14.57
CA GLY A 291 -2.19 7.39 -13.67
C GLY A 291 -3.50 7.75 -14.37
N ARG A 292 -3.68 7.44 -15.66
CA ARG A 292 -4.95 7.65 -16.36
C ARG A 292 -6.05 6.81 -15.71
N VAL A 293 -7.16 7.45 -15.39
CA VAL A 293 -8.35 6.80 -14.84
C VAL A 293 -9.30 6.43 -15.97
N VAL A 294 -9.81 5.20 -15.97
CA VAL A 294 -10.87 4.75 -16.89
C VAL A 294 -12.12 5.58 -16.62
N THR A 295 -12.70 6.21 -17.65
CA THR A 295 -13.93 6.99 -17.50
C THR A 295 -15.17 6.09 -17.40
N ALA A 296 -16.27 6.61 -16.86
CA ALA A 296 -17.53 5.86 -16.75
C ALA A 296 -18.05 5.37 -18.12
N GLN A 297 -17.87 6.19 -19.16
CA GLN A 297 -18.26 5.83 -20.52
C GLN A 297 -17.39 4.72 -21.10
N GLU A 298 -16.06 4.78 -20.90
CA GLU A 298 -15.15 3.71 -21.32
C GLU A 298 -15.45 2.40 -20.60
N TRP A 299 -15.66 2.45 -19.27
CA TRP A 299 -16.04 1.28 -18.46
C TRP A 299 -17.31 0.63 -18.99
N LYS A 300 -18.38 1.41 -19.18
CA LYS A 300 -19.64 0.93 -19.75
C LYS A 300 -19.43 0.26 -21.11
N MET A 301 -18.69 0.90 -22.01
CA MET A 301 -18.43 0.38 -23.34
C MET A 301 -17.64 -0.94 -23.31
N ILE A 302 -16.62 -1.04 -22.44
CA ILE A 302 -15.82 -2.25 -22.26
C ILE A 302 -16.70 -3.39 -21.73
N CYS A 303 -17.52 -3.13 -20.71
CA CYS A 303 -18.43 -4.13 -20.14
C CYS A 303 -19.43 -4.66 -21.18
N GLU A 304 -20.12 -3.77 -21.90
CA GLU A 304 -21.06 -4.16 -22.96
C GLU A 304 -20.36 -4.98 -24.05
N CYS A 305 -19.18 -4.56 -24.50
CA CYS A 305 -18.43 -5.29 -25.52
C CYS A 305 -17.95 -6.66 -25.02
N CYS A 306 -17.53 -6.78 -23.75
CA CYS A 306 -17.18 -8.06 -23.15
C CYS A 306 -18.38 -9.02 -23.12
N GLU A 307 -19.55 -8.50 -22.75
CA GLU A 307 -20.81 -9.28 -22.71
C GLU A 307 -21.18 -9.80 -24.10
N GLU A 308 -21.20 -8.90 -25.08
CA GLU A 308 -21.60 -9.19 -26.46
C GLU A 308 -20.61 -10.13 -27.15
N ALA A 309 -19.31 -10.00 -26.87
CA ALA A 309 -18.28 -10.88 -27.42
C ALA A 309 -18.24 -12.25 -26.73
N GLY A 310 -18.67 -12.34 -25.46
CA GLY A 310 -18.53 -13.57 -24.66
C GLY A 310 -17.09 -13.78 -24.20
N ILE A 311 -16.46 -12.74 -23.68
CA ILE A 311 -15.09 -12.76 -23.13
C ILE A 311 -15.10 -12.26 -21.69
N TYR A 312 -14.32 -12.89 -20.81
CA TYR A 312 -14.27 -12.52 -19.40
C TYR A 312 -13.59 -11.15 -19.23
N LEU A 313 -14.22 -10.25 -18.48
CA LEU A 313 -13.58 -9.03 -18.01
C LEU A 313 -12.91 -9.29 -16.66
N VAL A 314 -11.64 -8.94 -16.57
CA VAL A 314 -10.83 -9.03 -15.35
C VAL A 314 -10.33 -7.63 -15.02
N VAL A 315 -10.51 -7.21 -13.76
CA VAL A 315 -9.93 -5.95 -13.29
C VAL A 315 -8.76 -6.23 -12.37
N ASP A 316 -7.60 -5.66 -12.67
CA ASP A 316 -6.45 -5.63 -11.78
C ASP A 316 -6.63 -4.50 -10.78
N GLU A 317 -6.99 -4.84 -9.54
CA GLU A 317 -7.21 -3.92 -8.45
C GLU A 317 -6.04 -3.88 -7.46
N VAL A 318 -4.91 -4.52 -7.78
CA VAL A 318 -3.80 -4.75 -6.83
C VAL A 318 -3.29 -3.46 -6.18
N LEU A 319 -3.27 -2.35 -6.92
CA LEU A 319 -2.87 -1.04 -6.40
C LEU A 319 -4.02 -0.15 -5.94
N THR A 320 -5.23 -0.40 -6.43
CA THR A 320 -6.37 0.51 -6.29
C THR A 320 -7.26 0.15 -5.10
N VAL A 321 -7.10 -1.04 -4.50
CA VAL A 321 -7.81 -1.48 -3.29
C VAL A 321 -7.83 -0.36 -2.23
N TRP A 322 -9.03 0.09 -1.85
CA TRP A 322 -9.34 1.22 -0.95
C TRP A 322 -8.85 2.61 -1.39
N ARG A 323 -7.73 2.69 -2.11
CA ARG A 323 -7.01 3.93 -2.47
C ARG A 323 -7.82 4.90 -3.30
N CYS A 324 -8.69 4.38 -4.17
CA CYS A 324 -9.49 5.21 -5.07
C CYS A 324 -10.80 5.68 -4.45
N GLY A 325 -11.05 5.41 -3.17
CA GLY A 325 -12.29 5.79 -2.49
C GLY A 325 -13.40 4.74 -2.49
N ALA A 326 -13.06 3.51 -2.89
CA ALA A 326 -13.95 2.35 -2.82
C ALA A 326 -13.11 1.10 -2.50
N PRO A 327 -13.72 0.02 -1.96
CA PRO A 327 -12.99 -1.22 -1.67
C PRO A 327 -12.24 -1.74 -2.89
N PHE A 328 -12.90 -1.72 -4.05
CA PHE A 328 -12.29 -1.80 -5.37
C PHE A 328 -12.70 -0.58 -6.18
N ALA A 329 -11.80 -0.04 -7.02
CA ALA A 329 -12.06 1.16 -7.80
C ALA A 329 -13.25 1.01 -8.76
N HIS A 330 -13.46 -0.17 -9.36
CA HIS A 330 -14.65 -0.42 -10.19
C HIS A 330 -15.98 -0.42 -9.41
N LEU A 331 -15.96 -0.38 -8.08
CA LEU A 331 -17.16 -0.23 -7.24
C LEU A 331 -17.48 1.24 -6.94
N LEU A 332 -16.72 2.20 -7.48
CA LEU A 332 -17.08 3.62 -7.38
C LEU A 332 -18.47 3.85 -8.01
N PRO A 333 -19.27 4.80 -7.48
CA PRO A 333 -20.67 4.98 -7.91
C PRO A 333 -20.87 5.14 -9.42
N GLN A 334 -19.95 5.82 -10.10
CA GLN A 334 -20.00 6.03 -11.55
C GLN A 334 -19.82 4.76 -12.39
N TYR A 335 -19.37 3.65 -11.80
CA TYR A 335 -19.14 2.36 -12.48
C TYR A 335 -20.17 1.29 -12.07
N SER A 336 -21.10 1.62 -11.17
CA SER A 336 -21.99 0.69 -10.47
C SER A 336 -22.93 -0.15 -11.35
N GLU A 337 -23.15 0.25 -12.61
CA GLU A 337 -24.01 -0.47 -13.57
C GLU A 337 -23.47 -1.87 -13.92
N TYR A 338 -22.15 -2.06 -13.90
CA TYR A 338 -21.50 -3.31 -14.30
C TYR A 338 -20.43 -3.75 -13.31
N LYS A 339 -20.20 -5.05 -13.23
CA LYS A 339 -19.10 -5.65 -12.46
C LYS A 339 -18.24 -6.54 -13.36
N PRO A 340 -16.91 -6.58 -13.17
CA PRO A 340 -16.07 -7.53 -13.90
C PRO A 340 -16.38 -8.96 -13.46
N SER A 341 -16.03 -9.94 -14.27
CA SER A 341 -16.18 -11.35 -13.86
C SER A 341 -15.19 -11.73 -12.77
N PHE A 342 -13.95 -11.24 -12.88
CA PHE A 342 -12.90 -11.46 -11.90
C PHE A 342 -12.20 -10.17 -11.50
N VAL A 343 -11.67 -10.17 -10.29
CA VAL A 343 -10.82 -9.11 -9.77
C VAL A 343 -9.52 -9.72 -9.25
N VAL A 344 -8.38 -9.20 -9.69
CA VAL A 344 -7.08 -9.51 -9.09
C VAL A 344 -6.86 -8.55 -7.92
N PHE A 345 -6.54 -9.07 -6.75
CA PHE A 345 -6.28 -8.26 -5.55
C PHE A 345 -4.91 -8.59 -4.96
N GLY A 346 -4.34 -7.66 -4.19
CA GLY A 346 -3.00 -7.82 -3.61
C GLY A 346 -2.56 -6.64 -2.74
N LYS A 347 -1.23 -6.50 -2.59
CA LYS A 347 -0.51 -5.41 -1.90
C LYS A 347 -1.17 -4.99 -0.59
N ALA A 348 -1.92 -3.87 -0.60
CA ALA A 348 -2.54 -3.22 0.54
C ALA A 348 -3.44 -4.17 1.36
N LEU A 349 -4.03 -5.15 0.70
CA LEU A 349 -4.89 -6.13 1.33
C LEU A 349 -4.12 -7.18 2.15
N GLY A 350 -2.79 -7.25 2.04
CA GLY A 350 -1.95 -8.19 2.80
C GLY A 350 -1.98 -9.64 2.30
N ALA A 351 -2.97 -10.01 1.49
CA ALA A 351 -3.03 -11.26 0.74
C ALA A 351 -3.21 -10.96 -0.75
N CYS A 352 -2.70 -11.83 -1.62
CA CYS A 352 -2.87 -11.74 -3.06
C CYS A 352 -3.79 -12.86 -3.57
N GLY A 353 -4.63 -12.57 -4.57
CA GLY A 353 -5.66 -13.52 -4.98
C GLY A 353 -6.51 -13.12 -6.17
N LEU A 354 -7.47 -14.00 -6.48
CA LEU A 354 -8.61 -13.70 -7.35
C LEU A 354 -9.89 -13.68 -6.53
N ALA A 355 -10.72 -12.67 -6.79
CA ALA A 355 -12.10 -12.65 -6.38
C ALA A 355 -13.01 -12.74 -7.61
N VAL A 356 -14.21 -13.28 -7.41
CA VAL A 356 -15.24 -13.42 -8.44
C VAL A 356 -16.45 -12.59 -8.09
N HIS A 357 -17.02 -11.90 -9.08
CA HIS A 357 -18.38 -11.38 -8.99
C HIS A 357 -19.30 -12.33 -9.75
N TRP A 358 -20.16 -13.04 -9.03
CA TRP A 358 -21.11 -13.98 -9.62
C TRP A 358 -22.13 -13.31 -10.54
N ASP A 359 -22.37 -12.02 -10.33
CA ASP A 359 -23.15 -11.12 -11.17
C ASP A 359 -22.31 -10.29 -12.15
N GLY A 360 -21.03 -10.61 -12.30
CA GLY A 360 -20.15 -9.96 -13.28
C GLY A 360 -20.55 -10.27 -14.72
N VAL A 361 -20.18 -9.37 -15.65
CA VAL A 361 -20.64 -9.35 -17.05
C VAL A 361 -20.82 -10.75 -17.69
N HIS A 362 -19.77 -11.56 -17.73
CA HIS A 362 -19.84 -12.88 -18.37
C HIS A 362 -20.50 -13.97 -17.49
N LEU A 363 -20.36 -13.89 -16.16
CA LEU A 363 -20.91 -14.91 -15.25
C LEU A 363 -22.41 -14.76 -15.03
N ASN A 364 -22.92 -13.53 -15.05
CA ASN A 364 -24.34 -13.25 -15.08
C ASN A 364 -25.00 -13.89 -16.31
N ARG A 365 -24.32 -13.83 -17.47
CA ARG A 365 -24.76 -14.54 -18.66
C ARG A 365 -24.87 -16.04 -18.39
N LEU A 366 -23.87 -16.69 -17.79
CA LEU A 366 -23.92 -18.13 -17.47
C LEU A 366 -24.94 -18.52 -16.38
N GLY A 367 -25.59 -17.54 -15.74
CA GLY A 367 -26.67 -17.76 -14.77
C GLY A 367 -26.23 -17.80 -13.31
N TYR A 368 -24.93 -17.65 -13.02
CA TYR A 368 -24.40 -17.69 -11.64
C TYR A 368 -24.97 -16.61 -10.71
N ALA A 369 -25.49 -15.52 -11.26
CA ALA A 369 -26.12 -14.44 -10.49
C ALA A 369 -27.52 -14.77 -9.97
N LYS A 370 -28.19 -15.80 -10.52
CA LYS A 370 -29.58 -16.10 -10.17
C LYS A 370 -29.61 -16.77 -8.79
N PRO A 371 -30.49 -16.34 -7.86
CA PRO A 371 -30.55 -16.88 -6.50
C PRO A 371 -30.71 -18.42 -6.43
N CYS A 372 -31.40 -19.02 -7.40
CA CYS A 372 -31.58 -20.48 -7.47
C CYS A 372 -30.30 -21.27 -7.80
N TYR A 373 -29.20 -20.61 -8.15
CA TYR A 373 -27.90 -21.21 -8.46
C TYR A 373 -26.80 -20.78 -7.47
N ALA A 374 -27.18 -20.29 -6.29
CA ALA A 374 -26.24 -19.97 -5.22
C ALA A 374 -25.42 -21.20 -4.78
N ASP A 375 -26.03 -22.38 -4.80
CA ASP A 375 -25.36 -23.65 -4.48
C ASP A 375 -24.30 -24.02 -5.53
N ASP A 376 -24.49 -23.70 -6.81
CA ASP A 376 -23.47 -23.93 -7.86
C ASP A 376 -22.22 -23.06 -7.63
N ALA A 377 -22.42 -21.81 -7.21
CA ALA A 377 -21.32 -20.91 -6.83
C ALA A 377 -20.58 -21.43 -5.58
N ALA A 378 -21.31 -21.92 -4.57
CA ALA A 378 -20.73 -22.52 -3.37
C ALA A 378 -19.95 -23.81 -3.70
N ASN A 379 -20.54 -24.71 -4.51
CA ASN A 379 -19.90 -25.95 -4.96
C ASN A 379 -18.63 -25.68 -5.76
N PHE A 380 -18.59 -24.62 -6.57
CA PHE A 380 -17.38 -24.20 -7.26
C PHE A 380 -16.29 -23.79 -6.27
N ILE A 381 -16.62 -22.98 -5.26
CA ILE A 381 -15.66 -22.54 -4.23
C ILE A 381 -15.10 -23.75 -3.49
N ASP A 382 -15.96 -24.66 -3.06
CA ASP A 382 -15.55 -25.88 -2.36
C ASP A 382 -14.63 -26.73 -3.26
N LEU A 383 -15.02 -26.99 -4.52
CA LEU A 383 -14.18 -27.72 -5.47
C LEU A 383 -12.81 -27.05 -5.65
N TRP A 384 -12.79 -25.71 -5.71
CA TRP A 384 -11.58 -24.96 -5.95
C TRP A 384 -10.63 -24.97 -4.74
N ASP A 385 -11.17 -24.91 -3.52
CA ASP A 385 -10.41 -24.97 -2.27
C ASP A 385 -9.71 -26.30 -2.03
N HIS A 386 -10.30 -27.40 -2.48
CA HIS A 386 -9.69 -28.73 -2.34
C HIS A 386 -8.46 -28.92 -3.24
N LYS A 387 -8.08 -27.91 -4.05
CA LYS A 387 -6.85 -27.96 -4.86
C LYS A 387 -5.62 -27.60 -4.00
N PRO A 388 -4.64 -28.52 -3.82
CA PRO A 388 -3.55 -28.37 -2.85
C PRO A 388 -2.64 -27.15 -3.02
N SER A 389 -2.60 -26.56 -4.23
CA SER A 389 -1.69 -25.47 -4.59
C SER A 389 -2.23 -24.06 -4.31
N ARG A 390 -3.41 -23.92 -3.68
CA ARG A 390 -4.14 -22.63 -3.58
C ARG A 390 -4.53 -22.20 -2.17
N VAL A 391 -4.10 -22.92 -1.14
CA VAL A 391 -4.40 -22.58 0.26
C VAL A 391 -3.55 -21.39 0.70
N VAL A 392 -4.20 -20.30 1.10
CA VAL A 392 -3.56 -19.09 1.63
C VAL A 392 -2.68 -19.42 2.83
N ASN A 393 -1.56 -18.70 2.96
CA ASN A 393 -0.77 -18.75 4.19
C ASN A 393 -1.65 -18.25 5.36
N PRO A 394 -1.79 -19.02 6.46
CA PRO A 394 -2.57 -18.61 7.61
C PRO A 394 -2.26 -17.20 8.13
N ASN A 395 -0.98 -16.82 8.16
CA ASN A 395 -0.56 -15.49 8.63
C ASN A 395 -1.03 -14.40 7.66
N ASP A 396 -0.92 -14.62 6.35
CA ASP A 396 -1.37 -13.64 5.36
C ASP A 396 -2.90 -13.51 5.36
N ALA A 397 -3.62 -14.61 5.57
CA ALA A 397 -5.08 -14.61 5.73
C ALA A 397 -5.54 -13.83 6.95
N LEU A 398 -4.92 -14.07 8.11
CA LEU A 398 -5.25 -13.35 9.35
C LEU A 398 -4.91 -11.85 9.24
N ARG A 399 -3.75 -11.53 8.66
CA ARG A 399 -3.35 -10.13 8.41
C ARG A 399 -4.33 -9.44 7.47
N SER A 400 -4.69 -10.11 6.37
CA SER A 400 -5.66 -9.59 5.41
C SER A 400 -7.02 -9.39 6.06
N TRP A 401 -7.51 -10.36 6.84
CA TRP A 401 -8.75 -10.23 7.60
C TRP A 401 -8.74 -9.02 8.53
N GLY A 402 -7.63 -8.82 9.25
CA GLY A 402 -7.43 -7.65 10.10
C GLY A 402 -7.53 -6.33 9.35
N TYR A 403 -6.95 -6.24 8.14
CA TYR A 403 -7.09 -5.04 7.30
C TYR A 403 -8.53 -4.82 6.82
N ILE A 404 -9.28 -5.87 6.50
CA ILE A 404 -10.70 -5.76 6.15
C ILE A 404 -11.48 -5.13 7.29
N MET A 405 -11.30 -5.64 8.51
CA MET A 405 -11.96 -5.12 9.70
C MET A 405 -11.58 -3.66 9.99
N LEU A 406 -10.28 -3.34 9.94
CA LEU A 406 -9.80 -1.98 10.14
C LEU A 406 -10.34 -1.01 9.09
N SER A 407 -10.47 -1.45 7.84
CA SER A 407 -10.94 -0.58 6.75
C SER A 407 -12.34 -0.03 6.97
N GLU A 408 -13.21 -0.81 7.61
CA GLU A 408 -14.55 -0.38 8.00
C GLU A 408 -14.51 0.53 9.23
N GLU A 409 -13.76 0.14 10.28
CA GLU A 409 -13.61 0.92 11.52
C GLU A 409 -13.08 2.34 11.23
N ASP A 410 -12.02 2.41 10.43
CA ASP A 410 -11.33 3.65 10.08
C ASP A 410 -11.89 4.33 8.82
N ARG A 411 -12.93 3.75 8.19
CA ARG A 411 -13.60 4.28 6.99
C ARG A 411 -12.61 4.63 5.87
N TRP A 412 -11.69 3.71 5.56
CA TRP A 412 -10.56 3.96 4.65
C TRP A 412 -10.95 4.51 3.29
N CYS A 413 -12.06 4.06 2.70
CA CYS A 413 -12.55 4.61 1.43
C CYS A 413 -12.83 6.12 1.51
N ALA A 414 -13.52 6.56 2.58
CA ALA A 414 -13.81 7.98 2.78
C ALA A 414 -12.53 8.77 3.06
N ARG A 415 -11.63 8.23 3.90
CA ARG A 415 -10.33 8.85 4.15
C ARG A 415 -9.49 8.97 2.89
N ALA A 416 -9.46 7.96 2.03
CA ALA A 416 -8.69 7.99 0.80
C ALA A 416 -9.14 9.12 -0.15
N LEU A 417 -10.45 9.38 -0.22
CA LEU A 417 -10.98 10.52 -0.98
C LEU A 417 -10.54 11.86 -0.36
N GLN A 418 -10.75 12.02 0.95
CA GLN A 418 -10.43 13.27 1.65
C GLN A 418 -8.92 13.58 1.63
N ILE A 419 -8.08 12.58 1.90
CA ILE A 419 -6.61 12.68 1.83
C ILE A 419 -6.18 13.01 0.40
N GLY A 420 -6.72 12.29 -0.58
CA GLY A 420 -6.44 12.55 -2.00
C GLY A 420 -6.78 13.98 -2.40
N GLU A 421 -7.94 14.48 -1.99
CA GLU A 421 -8.39 15.85 -2.23
C GLU A 421 -7.44 16.88 -1.60
N ASN A 422 -7.10 16.71 -0.31
CA ASN A 422 -6.21 17.62 0.40
C ASN A 422 -4.81 17.69 -0.23
N LEU A 423 -4.23 16.53 -0.58
CA LEU A 423 -2.89 16.48 -1.17
C LEU A 423 -2.88 17.07 -2.59
N ARG A 424 -3.92 16.81 -3.38
CA ARG A 424 -4.08 17.43 -4.71
C ARG A 424 -4.25 18.94 -4.62
N ARG A 425 -5.01 19.42 -3.63
CA ARG A 425 -5.14 20.85 -3.35
C ARG A 425 -3.79 21.47 -2.95
N ALA A 426 -3.01 20.80 -2.09
CA ALA A 426 -1.68 21.28 -1.70
C ALA A 426 -0.72 21.38 -2.90
N VAL A 427 -0.78 20.42 -3.83
CA VAL A 427 -0.05 20.49 -5.10
C VAL A 427 -0.53 21.67 -5.94
N ALA A 428 -1.84 21.85 -6.10
CA ALA A 428 -2.42 22.94 -6.91
C ALA A 428 -2.09 24.34 -6.35
N GLU A 429 -2.04 24.51 -5.02
CA GLU A 429 -1.66 25.79 -4.40
C GLU A 429 -0.20 26.18 -4.69
N ARG A 430 0.69 25.20 -4.93
CA ARG A 430 2.11 25.44 -5.27
C ARG A 430 2.39 25.40 -6.77
N HIS A 431 1.69 24.55 -7.48
CA HIS A 431 1.87 24.25 -8.90
C HIS A 431 0.51 24.21 -9.62
N PRO A 432 -0.15 25.37 -9.81
CA PRO A 432 -1.55 25.44 -10.26
C PRO A 432 -1.81 24.87 -11.67
N ASN A 433 -0.77 24.80 -12.50
CA ASN A 433 -0.86 24.34 -13.89
C ASN A 433 -0.39 22.90 -14.09
N VAL A 434 -0.03 22.20 -13.01
CA VAL A 434 0.49 20.83 -13.12
C VAL A 434 -0.66 19.83 -13.18
N PRO A 435 -0.72 18.98 -14.21
CA PRO A 435 -1.69 17.89 -14.26
C PRO A 435 -1.33 16.83 -13.21
N VAL A 436 -2.27 16.53 -12.32
CA VAL A 436 -2.13 15.47 -11.32
C VAL A 436 -3.01 14.28 -11.69
N GLY A 437 -2.40 13.13 -11.97
CA GLY A 437 -3.09 11.90 -12.35
C GLY A 437 -3.59 11.09 -11.15
N GLY A 438 -4.24 9.96 -11.44
CA GLY A 438 -4.77 8.99 -10.47
C GLY A 438 -6.14 9.34 -9.90
N SER A 439 -6.57 8.59 -8.87
CA SER A 439 -7.87 8.74 -8.21
C SER A 439 -7.74 8.56 -6.70
N GLY A 440 -8.48 9.35 -5.93
CA GLY A 440 -8.37 9.38 -4.46
C GLY A 440 -6.92 9.57 -4.00
N ALA A 441 -6.50 8.73 -3.05
CA ALA A 441 -5.16 8.66 -2.45
C ALA A 441 -4.16 7.83 -3.29
N LEU A 442 -4.47 7.53 -4.54
CA LEU A 442 -3.51 7.07 -5.56
C LEU A 442 -3.21 8.25 -6.47
N ILE A 443 -2.03 8.86 -6.31
CA ILE A 443 -1.69 10.14 -6.94
C ILE A 443 -0.51 9.96 -7.89
N TYR A 444 -0.55 10.62 -9.04
CA TYR A 444 0.57 10.66 -9.99
C TYR A 444 0.98 12.11 -10.24
N LEU A 445 2.26 12.40 -10.12
CA LEU A 445 2.85 13.73 -10.27
C LEU A 445 4.02 13.70 -11.24
N PRO A 446 4.30 14.76 -12.00
CA PRO A 446 5.59 14.88 -12.69
C PRO A 446 6.76 14.77 -11.71
N SER A 447 7.83 14.09 -12.12
CA SER A 447 9.01 13.87 -11.27
C SER A 447 9.66 15.17 -10.77
N GLU A 448 9.64 16.21 -11.60
CA GLU A 448 10.14 17.54 -11.22
C GLU A 448 9.33 18.14 -10.06
N VAL A 449 8.01 18.10 -10.16
CA VAL A 449 7.07 18.63 -9.16
C VAL A 449 7.15 17.83 -7.86
N ALA A 450 7.16 16.50 -7.96
CA ALA A 450 7.36 15.64 -6.80
C ALA A 450 8.69 15.95 -6.11
N GLY A 451 9.75 16.16 -6.88
CA GLY A 451 11.06 16.57 -6.37
C GLY A 451 11.03 17.95 -5.70
N GLU A 452 10.38 18.95 -6.29
CA GLU A 452 10.23 20.29 -5.69
C GLU A 452 9.43 20.29 -4.40
N MET A 453 8.44 19.41 -4.28
CA MET A 453 7.61 19.25 -3.09
C MET A 453 8.18 18.24 -2.05
N ASP A 454 9.39 17.72 -2.27
CA ASP A 454 10.03 16.68 -1.45
C ASP A 454 9.18 15.42 -1.25
N ILE A 455 8.40 15.04 -2.26
CA ILE A 455 7.52 13.87 -2.23
C ILE A 455 8.33 12.62 -2.62
N VAL A 456 8.38 11.65 -1.71
CA VAL A 456 8.90 10.32 -1.99
C VAL A 456 7.80 9.48 -2.63
N GLY A 457 8.14 8.76 -3.70
CA GLY A 457 7.17 7.94 -4.41
C GLY A 457 7.82 6.98 -5.40
N ALA A 458 6.97 6.19 -6.03
CA ALA A 458 7.36 5.20 -7.00
C ALA A 458 7.62 5.82 -8.37
N ALA A 459 8.86 5.81 -8.88
CA ALA A 459 9.09 6.31 -10.23
C ALA A 459 8.34 5.50 -11.29
N VAL A 460 7.67 6.23 -12.17
CA VAL A 460 6.88 5.72 -13.27
C VAL A 460 7.41 6.23 -14.60
N ASN A 461 8.03 5.33 -15.36
CA ASN A 461 8.70 5.59 -16.63
C ASN A 461 9.77 6.70 -16.56
N GLY A 462 10.21 7.06 -15.35
CA GLY A 462 11.16 8.13 -15.06
C GLY A 462 10.53 9.53 -14.97
N ASP A 463 9.39 9.76 -15.62
CA ASP A 463 8.86 11.13 -15.81
C ASP A 463 7.71 11.45 -14.86
N LEU A 464 7.10 10.41 -14.28
CA LEU A 464 6.07 10.53 -13.26
C LEU A 464 6.53 9.86 -11.96
N ILE A 465 5.97 10.31 -10.84
CA ILE A 465 6.08 9.72 -9.53
C ILE A 465 4.68 9.32 -9.10
N ARG A 466 4.50 8.04 -8.81
CA ARG A 466 3.29 7.50 -8.19
C ARG A 466 3.42 7.59 -6.67
N TRP A 467 2.56 8.37 -6.07
CA TRP A 467 2.54 8.69 -4.66
C TRP A 467 1.36 7.99 -3.96
N LEU A 468 1.66 7.25 -2.90
CA LEU A 468 0.72 6.36 -2.18
C LEU A 468 0.69 6.70 -0.67
N PRO A 469 0.10 7.84 -0.25
CA PRO A 469 -0.02 8.23 1.16
C PRO A 469 -0.66 7.17 2.06
N TYR A 470 -0.19 7.08 3.31
CA TYR A 470 -0.94 6.35 4.33
C TYR A 470 -2.37 6.92 4.46
N LEU A 471 -3.34 6.09 4.81
CA LEU A 471 -4.72 6.50 5.07
C LEU A 471 -4.92 6.90 6.54
N ASP A 472 -3.94 7.64 7.06
CA ASP A 472 -3.89 8.08 8.45
C ASP A 472 -4.79 9.31 8.67
N GLU A 473 -5.43 9.39 9.84
CA GLU A 473 -6.36 10.47 10.20
C GLU A 473 -5.67 11.85 10.13
N GLY A 474 -4.37 11.95 10.43
CA GLY A 474 -3.65 13.23 10.35
C GLY A 474 -3.61 13.89 8.97
N LEU A 475 -3.87 13.14 7.88
CA LEU A 475 -3.89 13.66 6.51
C LEU A 475 -5.30 14.09 6.04
N THR A 476 -6.34 13.91 6.87
CA THR A 476 -7.72 14.29 6.50
C THR A 476 -7.99 15.78 6.68
N GLU A 477 -7.16 16.49 7.44
CA GLU A 477 -7.27 17.93 7.65
C GLU A 477 -6.30 18.69 6.75
N PHE A 478 -6.82 19.62 5.95
CA PHE A 478 -6.02 20.34 4.96
C PHE A 478 -4.90 21.16 5.59
N GLU A 479 -5.16 21.80 6.73
CA GLU A 479 -4.18 22.61 7.45
C GLU A 479 -2.98 21.76 7.90
N HIS A 480 -3.22 20.51 8.31
CA HIS A 480 -2.15 19.57 8.68
C HIS A 480 -1.33 19.15 7.46
N VAL A 481 -1.99 18.91 6.32
CA VAL A 481 -1.30 18.62 5.06
C VAL A 481 -0.44 19.81 4.62
N MET A 482 -0.91 21.04 4.76
CA MET A 482 -0.12 22.23 4.39
C MET A 482 1.07 22.47 5.32
N GLU A 483 0.92 22.23 6.63
CA GLU A 483 2.06 22.24 7.57
C GLU A 483 3.18 21.30 7.09
N LEU A 484 2.84 20.14 6.48
CA LEU A 484 3.84 19.20 5.94
C LEU A 484 4.62 19.75 4.76
N PHE A 485 4.14 20.76 4.04
CA PHE A 485 4.84 21.33 2.89
C PHE A 485 5.56 22.65 3.24
N GLN A 486 5.21 23.31 4.34
CA GLN A 486 5.85 24.55 4.82
C GLN A 486 7.28 24.32 5.36
N ASP A 487 8.01 25.42 5.61
CA ASP A 487 9.39 25.41 6.14
C ASP A 487 9.49 24.78 7.53
N SER A 488 8.45 24.94 8.36
CA SER A 488 8.31 24.27 9.66
C SER A 488 8.23 22.74 9.50
N GLY A 489 7.50 22.27 8.49
CA GLY A 489 7.49 20.87 8.08
C GLY A 489 8.85 20.43 7.55
N ALA A 490 9.56 21.30 6.81
CA ALA A 490 10.85 20.96 6.23
C ALA A 490 11.87 20.54 7.29
N ALA A 491 11.99 21.27 8.40
CA ALA A 491 12.85 20.87 9.52
C ALA A 491 12.51 19.47 10.09
N MET A 492 11.23 19.13 10.16
CA MET A 492 10.76 17.80 10.59
C MET A 492 11.08 16.71 9.56
N ARG A 493 10.84 16.97 8.27
CA ARG A 493 11.20 16.10 7.14
C ARG A 493 12.72 15.83 7.12
N GLN A 494 13.52 16.85 7.40
CA GLN A 494 14.98 16.76 7.48
C GLN A 494 15.48 15.97 8.70
N ALA A 495 14.92 16.22 9.89
CA ALA A 495 15.29 15.49 11.09
C ALA A 495 14.96 13.99 10.97
N LEU A 496 13.81 13.67 10.37
CA LEU A 496 13.40 12.30 10.08
C LEU A 496 14.27 11.67 9.00
N ALA A 497 14.52 12.34 7.88
CA ALA A 497 15.45 11.85 6.85
C ALA A 497 16.85 11.54 7.41
N ARG A 498 17.37 12.39 8.33
CA ARG A 498 18.62 12.13 9.07
C ARG A 498 18.53 10.92 10.00
N SER A 499 17.37 10.66 10.60
CA SER A 499 17.15 9.44 11.40
C SER A 499 17.16 8.16 10.54
N TYR A 500 16.79 8.26 9.26
CA TYR A 500 16.88 7.17 8.28
C TYR A 500 18.26 7.02 7.60
N GLN A 501 19.18 7.99 7.72
CA GLN A 501 20.54 7.91 7.14
C GLN A 501 21.40 6.78 7.73
N ASN A 502 21.05 6.26 8.92
CA ASN A 502 21.72 5.10 9.53
C ASN A 502 21.11 3.76 9.11
N VAL A 503 20.14 3.78 8.20
CA VAL A 503 19.68 2.62 7.44
C VAL A 503 20.36 2.75 6.10
N THR A 504 21.29 1.86 5.77
CA THR A 504 21.89 1.77 4.43
C THR A 504 20.78 1.51 3.41
N MET A 505 20.15 2.58 2.94
CA MET A 505 19.13 2.51 1.91
C MET A 505 19.85 2.22 0.60
N ILE A 506 19.74 0.95 0.19
CA ILE A 506 20.03 0.48 -1.16
C ILE A 506 18.92 0.99 -2.09
N ARG A 507 18.59 2.29 -2.03
CA ARG A 507 17.51 2.92 -2.81
C ARG A 507 17.90 4.33 -3.25
N CYS A 508 17.49 4.69 -4.46
CA CYS A 508 17.71 6.00 -5.05
C CYS A 508 16.87 7.05 -4.32
N ILE A 509 17.41 8.11 -3.76
CA ILE A 509 16.59 9.13 -3.09
C ILE A 509 15.76 9.99 -4.05
N SER A 510 16.08 9.97 -5.35
CA SER A 510 15.34 10.74 -6.37
C SER A 510 14.22 9.94 -7.03
N CYS A 511 14.40 8.63 -7.28
CA CYS A 511 13.39 7.79 -7.92
C CYS A 511 12.90 6.63 -7.04
N SER A 512 13.48 6.46 -5.86
CA SER A 512 13.21 5.40 -4.87
C SER A 512 13.47 3.97 -5.34
N ASP A 513 14.01 3.76 -6.55
CA ASP A 513 14.40 2.45 -7.06
C ASP A 513 15.49 1.81 -6.22
N TYR A 514 15.46 0.48 -6.10
CA TYR A 514 16.55 -0.27 -5.50
C TYR A 514 17.85 -0.06 -6.28
N LEU A 515 18.91 0.27 -5.55
CA LEU A 515 20.23 0.52 -6.12
C LEU A 515 21.03 -0.76 -6.19
N HIS A 516 21.06 -1.39 -7.36
CA HIS A 516 22.05 -2.42 -7.62
C HIS A 516 23.48 -1.86 -7.61
N GLU A 517 23.63 -0.56 -7.93
CA GLU A 517 24.87 0.19 -7.87
C GLU A 517 24.58 1.66 -7.48
N VAL A 518 25.39 2.21 -6.58
CA VAL A 518 25.30 3.62 -6.17
C VAL A 518 26.15 4.45 -7.13
N MET A 519 25.48 5.25 -7.97
CA MET A 519 26.17 6.08 -8.97
C MET A 519 26.59 7.45 -8.43
N TYR A 520 25.87 7.94 -7.42
CA TYR A 520 26.24 9.14 -6.68
C TYR A 520 25.68 9.05 -5.26
N ALA A 521 26.46 9.45 -4.27
CA ALA A 521 26.02 9.59 -2.88
C ALA A 521 26.11 11.06 -2.47
N CYS A 522 24.99 11.71 -2.12
CA CYS A 522 25.01 13.10 -1.61
C CYS A 522 25.69 13.08 -0.24
N LYS A 523 26.87 13.72 -0.13
CA LYS A 523 27.60 13.84 1.15
C LYS A 523 26.83 14.60 2.23
N LYS A 524 25.87 15.46 1.84
CA LYS A 524 25.06 16.30 2.75
C LYS A 524 23.82 15.60 3.31
N CYS A 525 23.15 14.76 2.51
CA CYS A 525 21.94 14.05 2.95
C CYS A 525 22.12 12.53 3.08
N GLY A 526 23.33 12.00 2.88
CA GLY A 526 23.64 10.58 2.99
C GLY A 526 22.89 9.68 2.01
N GLY A 527 22.12 10.25 1.09
CA GLY A 527 21.28 9.51 0.18
C GLY A 527 21.97 9.19 -1.13
N ASN A 528 21.60 8.03 -1.68
CA ASN A 528 22.21 7.46 -2.87
C ASN A 528 21.34 7.74 -4.11
N LEU A 529 21.93 7.92 -5.30
CA LEU A 529 21.25 8.11 -6.57
C LEU A 529 21.61 7.00 -7.55
N CYS A 530 20.63 6.58 -8.36
CA CYS A 530 20.85 5.66 -9.48
C CYS A 530 21.44 6.41 -10.69
N GLY A 531 22.04 5.66 -11.62
CA GLY A 531 22.68 6.25 -12.81
C GLY A 531 21.73 7.03 -13.70
N LEU A 532 20.46 6.60 -13.78
CA LEU A 532 19.43 7.30 -14.54
C LEU A 532 19.13 8.68 -13.94
N CYS A 533 19.01 8.79 -12.61
CA CYS A 533 18.80 10.07 -11.94
C CYS A 533 20.01 10.98 -12.07
N VAL A 534 21.23 10.44 -11.96
CA VAL A 534 22.48 11.21 -12.18
C VAL A 534 22.53 11.77 -13.61
N ALA A 535 22.27 10.94 -14.62
CA ALA A 535 22.25 11.35 -16.03
C ALA A 535 21.19 12.41 -16.34
N ARG A 536 20.13 12.49 -15.53
CA ARG A 536 19.05 13.49 -15.62
C ARG A 536 19.31 14.75 -14.78
N GLY A 537 20.53 14.92 -14.27
CA GLY A 537 20.91 16.11 -13.50
C GLY A 537 20.46 16.10 -12.03
N ALA A 538 19.89 14.99 -11.51
CA ALA A 538 19.52 14.94 -10.10
C ALA A 538 20.74 15.15 -9.18
N SER A 539 21.92 14.67 -9.59
CA SER A 539 23.17 14.92 -8.86
C SER A 539 23.54 16.39 -8.78
N GLU A 540 23.23 17.21 -9.78
CA GLU A 540 23.54 18.65 -9.78
C GLU A 540 22.73 19.37 -8.71
N ARG A 541 21.44 19.02 -8.55
CA ARG A 541 20.59 19.50 -7.45
C ARG A 541 21.17 19.16 -6.08
N HIS A 542 21.77 17.98 -5.94
CA HIS A 542 22.43 17.56 -4.70
C HIS A 542 23.82 18.21 -4.51
N GLN A 543 24.54 18.51 -5.59
CA GLN A 543 25.83 19.22 -5.56
C GLN A 543 25.66 20.71 -5.24
N GLU A 544 24.58 21.32 -5.70
CA GLU A 544 24.18 22.71 -5.37
C GLU A 544 23.52 22.83 -3.99
N GLU A 545 23.74 21.87 -3.12
CA GLU A 545 23.26 21.90 -1.74
C GLU A 545 21.73 21.89 -1.55
N ARG A 546 20.97 21.67 -2.63
CA ARG A 546 19.50 21.50 -2.63
C ARG A 546 19.07 20.06 -2.33
N CYS A 547 19.87 19.32 -1.53
CA CYS A 547 19.51 17.96 -1.05
C CYS A 547 18.25 18.05 -0.14
N LEU A 548 17.51 16.94 0.02
CA LEU A 548 16.34 16.78 0.94
C LEU A 548 16.60 17.28 2.38
N SER A 549 17.87 17.45 2.76
CA SER A 549 18.34 18.24 3.91
C SER A 549 18.76 19.65 3.49
N GLY A 550 17.80 20.51 3.18
CA GLY A 550 18.07 21.92 2.89
C GLY A 550 18.54 22.68 4.13
N ASN A 551 19.84 22.82 4.33
CA ASN A 551 20.37 24.07 4.87
C ASN A 551 20.21 25.12 3.76
N ARG A 552 19.22 25.99 3.89
CA ARG A 552 19.30 27.35 3.34
C ARG A 552 19.70 28.24 4.51
N GLU A 553 21.00 28.49 4.64
CA GLU A 553 21.46 29.71 5.32
C GLU A 553 21.71 30.74 4.23
N SER A 554 20.84 31.74 4.19
CA SER A 554 21.14 33.10 3.73
C SER A 554 20.59 34.05 4.77
#